data_AF-A0A1F8SKB6-F1
#
_entry.id   AF-A0A1F8SKB6-F1
#
_cell.length_a   1.000
_cell.length_b   1.000
_cell.length_c   1.000
_cell.angle_alpha   90.00
_cell.angle_beta   90.00
_cell.angle_gamma   90.00
#
_symmetry.space_group_name_H-M   'P 1'
#
loop_
_entity.id
_entity.type
_entity.pdbx_description
1 polymer ?
#
loop_
_entity_poly.entity_id
_entity_poly.type
_entity_poly.pdbx_seq_one_letter_code
_entity_poly.pdbx_strand_id
1 'polypeptide(L)' 'MAKVLEQSHVIIVGSEYPELVAACKMIPAASMDEALDMATNELGLESQMLIVPHAMLTLPVVGKRK' A
#
# COMPACT_ATOMS: atom_id res chain seq x y z
N MET A 1 9.40 7.36 -3.35
CA MET A 1 9.02 6.49 -2.23
C MET A 1 9.33 7.08 -0.86
N ALA A 2 10.54 7.60 -0.58
CA ALA A 2 10.89 8.15 0.73
C ALA A 2 9.83 9.13 1.33
N LYS A 3 9.32 10.08 0.53
CA LYS A 3 8.30 11.04 0.98
C LYS A 3 6.95 10.39 1.34
N VAL A 4 6.59 9.29 0.67
CA VAL A 4 5.36 8.53 0.95
C VAL A 4 5.47 7.84 2.30
N LEU A 5 6.65 7.25 2.58
CA LEU A 5 6.93 6.55 3.83
C LEU A 5 6.88 7.46 5.08
N GLU A 6 6.92 8.78 4.91
CA GLU A 6 6.72 9.70 6.04
C GLU A 6 5.29 9.68 6.58
N GLN A 7 4.30 9.28 5.78
CA GLN A 7 2.88 9.42 6.09
C GLN A 7 2.08 8.13 5.85
N SER A 8 2.70 7.10 5.27
CA SER A 8 1.99 5.87 4.88
C SER A 8 2.88 4.65 5.04
N HIS A 9 2.29 3.58 5.58
CA HIS A 9 2.88 2.25 5.52
C HIS A 9 2.69 1.67 4.11
N VAL A 10 3.76 1.14 3.54
CA VAL A 10 3.76 0.62 2.18
C VAL A 10 4.02 -0.88 2.23
N ILE A 11 3.02 -1.66 1.80
CA ILE A 11 3.11 -3.11 1.68
C ILE A 11 3.40 -3.45 0.21
N ILE A 12 4.42 -4.27 -0.05
CA ILE A 12 4.77 -4.76 -1.39
C ILE A 12 4.49 -6.26 -1.46
N VAL A 13 3.56 -6.63 -2.34
CA VAL A 13 3.13 -8.01 -2.53
C VAL A 13 3.94 -8.68 -3.64
N GLY A 14 4.37 -9.92 -3.42
CA GLY A 14 4.94 -10.78 -4.45
C GLY A 14 6.34 -10.37 -4.94
N SER A 15 7.10 -9.67 -4.10
CA SER A 15 8.50 -9.36 -4.41
C SER A 15 9.36 -10.63 -4.39
N GLU A 16 10.24 -10.78 -5.38
CA GLU A 16 11.27 -11.83 -5.38
C GLU A 16 12.37 -11.62 -4.32
N TYR A 17 12.45 -10.40 -3.76
CA TYR A 17 13.48 -9.97 -2.80
C TYR A 17 12.85 -9.30 -1.56
N PRO A 18 12.07 -10.04 -0.75
CA PRO A 18 11.36 -9.48 0.40
C PRO A 18 12.30 -8.82 1.44
N GLU A 19 13.53 -9.30 1.57
CA GLU A 19 14.56 -8.72 2.44
C GLU A 19 14.97 -7.30 1.99
N LEU A 20 15.02 -7.04 0.69
CA LEU A 20 15.32 -5.72 0.16
C LEU A 20 14.16 -4.76 0.39
N VAL A 21 12.91 -5.22 0.20
CA VAL A 21 11.70 -4.44 0.54
C VAL A 21 11.74 -4.02 2.02
N ALA A 22 12.03 -4.95 2.92
CA ALA A 22 12.17 -4.68 4.35
C ALA A 22 13.33 -3.71 4.66
N ALA A 23 14.49 -3.88 4.01
CA ALA A 23 15.62 -2.97 4.16
C ALA A 23 15.27 -1.53 3.73
N CYS A 24 14.38 -1.38 2.75
CA CYS A 24 13.85 -0.09 2.30
C CYS A 24 12.67 0.45 3.15
N LYS A 25 12.43 -0.10 4.35
CA LYS A 25 11.37 0.33 5.30
C LYS A 25 9.94 0.12 4.80
N MET A 26 9.77 -0.76 3.82
CA MET A 26 8.46 -1.23 3.36
C MET A 26 8.18 -2.61 3.98
N ILE A 27 6.94 -3.08 3.89
CA ILE A 27 6.51 -4.36 4.46
C ILE A 27 6.33 -5.36 3.30
N PRO A 28 7.10 -6.46 3.25
CA PRO A 28 6.87 -7.49 2.24
C PRO A 28 5.65 -8.35 2.63
N ALA A 29 4.86 -8.76 1.65
CA ALA A 29 3.81 -9.76 1.79
C ALA A 29 3.88 -10.76 0.64
N ALA A 30 3.59 -12.03 0.92
CA ALA A 30 3.61 -13.10 -0.08
C ALA A 30 2.35 -13.08 -0.96
N SER A 31 1.21 -12.62 -0.43
CA SER A 31 -0.07 -12.58 -1.14
C SER A 31 -0.87 -11.31 -0.87
N MET A 32 -1.91 -11.11 -1.68
CA MET A 32 -2.87 -10.02 -1.47
C MET A 32 -3.66 -10.20 -0.18
N ASP A 33 -4.08 -11.43 0.14
CA ASP A 33 -4.83 -11.71 1.36
C ASP A 33 -4.01 -11.35 2.60
N GLU A 34 -2.73 -11.75 2.63
CA GLU A 34 -1.81 -11.39 3.71
C GLU A 34 -1.64 -9.87 3.85
N ALA A 35 -1.47 -9.14 2.73
CA ALA A 35 -1.35 -7.69 2.75
C ALA A 35 -2.62 -7.00 3.26
N LEU A 36 -3.79 -7.51 2.90
CA LEU A 36 -5.07 -6.98 3.36
C LEU A 36 -5.31 -7.29 4.84
N ASP A 37 -4.94 -8.47 5.31
CA ASP A 37 -4.98 -8.83 6.73
C ASP A 37 -4.07 -7.89 7.55
N MET A 38 -2.85 -7.62 7.08
CA MET A 38 -1.96 -6.65 7.71
C MET A 38 -2.57 -5.25 7.76
N ALA A 39 -3.13 -4.76 6.65
CA ALA A 39 -3.71 -3.42 6.57
C ALA A 39 -4.98 -3.29 7.44
N THR A 40 -5.84 -4.30 7.46
CA THR A 40 -7.08 -4.29 8.26
C THR A 40 -6.80 -4.43 9.75
N ASN A 41 -5.76 -5.16 10.16
CA ASN A 41 -5.30 -5.19 11.54
C ASN A 41 -4.82 -3.82 12.03
N GLU A 42 -4.25 -2.99 11.15
CA GLU A 42 -3.76 -1.67 11.50
C GLU A 42 -4.84 -0.57 11.43
N LEU A 43 -5.65 -0.57 10.37
CA LEU A 43 -6.62 0.49 10.07
C LEU A 43 -8.05 0.17 10.53
N GLY A 44 -8.36 -1.11 10.74
CA GLY A 44 -9.71 -1.61 11.05
C GLY A 44 -10.46 -2.13 9.82
N LEU A 45 -11.36 -3.11 10.05
CA LEU A 45 -12.15 -3.80 9.03
C LEU A 45 -13.09 -2.89 8.23
N GLU A 46 -13.63 -1.83 8.85
CA GLU A 46 -14.60 -0.90 8.23
C GLU A 46 -13.92 0.23 7.42
N SER A 47 -12.63 0.09 7.12
CA SER A 47 -11.86 1.07 6.35
C SER A 47 -12.34 1.17 4.90
N GLN A 48 -12.31 2.38 4.35
CA GLN A 48 -12.63 2.60 2.93
C GLN A 48 -11.42 2.29 2.05
N MET A 49 -11.64 1.50 0.99
CA MET A 49 -10.60 1.11 0.05
C MET A 49 -10.77 1.82 -1.30
N LEU A 50 -9.67 2.33 -1.84
CA LEU A 50 -9.57 2.79 -3.22
C LEU A 50 -8.69 1.82 -4.03
N ILE A 51 -9.26 1.17 -5.03
CA ILE A 51 -8.53 0.26 -5.93
C ILE A 51 -8.16 1.01 -7.20
N VAL A 52 -6.87 1.01 -7.56
CA VAL A 52 -6.36 1.58 -8.82
C VAL A 52 -5.66 0.46 -9.61
N PRO A 53 -6.37 -0.24 -10.52
CA PRO A 53 -5.83 -1.41 -11.22
C PRO A 53 -4.59 -1.12 -12.07
N HIS A 54 -4.49 0.10 -12.60
CA HIS A 54 -3.39 0.53 -13.48
C HIS A 54 -2.82 1.87 -13.01
N ALA A 55 -2.02 1.83 -11.94
CA ALA A 55 -1.45 3.03 -11.31
C ALA A 55 -0.66 3.92 -12.29
N MET A 56 0.08 3.32 -13.24
CA MET A 56 0.88 4.06 -14.22
C MET A 56 0.04 4.75 -15.32
N LEU A 57 -1.22 4.36 -15.48
CA LEU A 57 -2.14 4.93 -16.47
C LEU A 57 -3.21 5.82 -15.83
N THR A 58 -3.12 6.04 -14.52
CA THR A 58 -4.10 6.79 -13.74
C THR A 58 -3.44 8.05 -13.21
N LEU A 59 -4.02 9.22 -13.47
CA LEU A 59 -3.62 10.48 -12.85
C LEU A 59 -4.63 10.83 -11.74
N PRO A 60 -4.27 10.72 -10.45
CA PRO A 60 -5.15 11.10 -9.37
C PRO A 60 -5.35 12.62 -9.36
N VAL A 61 -6.61 13.07 -9.39
CA VAL A 61 -6.97 14.48 -9.25
C VAL A 61 -7.70 14.69 -7.93
N VAL A 62 -7.16 15.54 -7.07
CA VAL A 62 -7.78 15.89 -5.79
C VAL A 62 -8.68 17.10 -6.01
N GLY A 63 -9.99 16.92 -5.84
CA GLY A 63 -10.98 17.99 -5.85
C GLY A 63 -11.38 18.43 -4.44
N LYS A 64 -11.85 19.67 -4.28
CA LYS A 64 -12.62 20.06 -3.09
C LYS A 64 -14.04 19.50 -3.23
N ARG A 65 -14.55 18.81 -2.20
CA ARG A 65 -15.99 18.55 -2.09
C ARG A 65 -16.71 19.91 -2.09
N LYS A 66 -17.69 20.08 -2.98
CA LYS A 66 -18.59 21.24 -2.97
C LYS A 66 -19.60 21.11 -1.84
#